data_AF-A0A645DQE8-F1
#
_entry.id   AF-A0A645DQE8-F1
#
_cell.length_a   1.000
_cell.length_b   1.000
_cell.length_c   1.000
_cell.angle_alpha   90.00
_cell.angle_beta   90.00
_cell.angle_gamma   90.00
#
_symmetry.space_group_name_H-M   'P 1'
#
loop_
_entity.id
_entity.type
_entity.pdbx_description
1 polymer ?
#
loop_
_entity_poly.entity_id
_entity_poly.type
_entity_poly.pdbx_seq_one_letter_code
_entity_poly.pdbx_strand_id
1 'polypeptide(L)'
;MNVLAAKSQPVFDKQWQKRLKIDIMDTGNAMNDDEIMAFSHQINTSELLAYRRAVAISTRNFIKKLSYEDLIRKVAVSDLEQIKQSGGVTGQPESNWLLDFWHKKDIAGLLLMPPTRHVMLHLNACSKWKLAIRTKKKFYRS
;
A
#
# COMPACT_ATOMS: atom_id res chain seq x y z
N MET A 1 -1.02 -6.50 -4.17
CA MET A 1 -1.65 -7.84 -4.08
C MET A 1 -2.47 -8.19 -5.31
N ASN A 2 -3.41 -7.34 -5.75
CA ASN A 2 -4.24 -7.64 -6.93
C ASN A 2 -3.45 -7.97 -8.20
N VAL A 3 -2.48 -7.13 -8.56
CA VAL A 3 -1.65 -7.35 -9.76
C VAL A 3 -0.69 -8.52 -9.53
N LEU A 4 0.22 -8.40 -8.55
CA LEU A 4 1.29 -9.37 -8.30
C LEU A 4 0.81 -10.80 -7.96
N ALA A 5 -0.25 -10.91 -7.15
CA ALA A 5 -0.72 -12.18 -6.61
C ALA A 5 -2.03 -12.64 -7.27
N ALA A 6 -3.01 -11.76 -7.40
CA ALA A 6 -4.32 -12.15 -7.92
C ALA A 6 -4.44 -12.10 -9.45
N LYS A 7 -3.43 -11.59 -10.16
CA LYS A 7 -3.46 -11.38 -11.62
C LYS A 7 -4.73 -10.62 -12.06
N SER A 8 -5.11 -9.62 -11.27
CA SER A 8 -6.35 -8.86 -11.43
C SER A 8 -6.08 -7.36 -11.35
N GLN A 9 -7.05 -6.58 -11.81
CA GLN A 9 -6.98 -5.13 -11.73
C GLN A 9 -6.88 -4.65 -10.28
N PRO A 10 -6.10 -3.59 -10.02
CA PRO A 10 -6.01 -3.00 -8.68
C PRO A 10 -7.38 -2.46 -8.24
N VAL A 11 -7.60 -2.44 -6.92
CA VAL A 11 -8.78 -1.79 -6.34
C VAL A 11 -8.70 -0.27 -6.53
N PHE A 12 -7.48 0.29 -6.50
CA PHE A 12 -7.27 1.72 -6.74
C PHE A 12 -7.46 2.05 -8.22
N ASP A 13 -8.31 3.04 -8.49
CA ASP A 13 -8.57 3.59 -9.81
C ASP A 13 -8.84 5.10 -9.73
N LYS A 14 -9.20 5.71 -10.85
CA LYS A 14 -9.52 7.15 -10.92
C LYS A 14 -10.74 7.53 -10.08
N GLN A 15 -11.68 6.62 -9.84
CA GLN A 15 -12.84 6.91 -9.00
C GLN A 15 -12.44 6.97 -7.53
N TRP A 16 -11.61 6.02 -7.07
CA TRP A 16 -11.03 6.08 -5.73
C TRP A 16 -10.14 7.30 -5.54
N GLN A 17 -9.29 7.63 -6.51
CA GLN A 17 -8.48 8.84 -6.47
C GLN A 17 -9.34 10.10 -6.21
N LYS A 18 -10.42 10.26 -6.98
CA LYS A 18 -11.37 11.38 -6.84
C LYS A 18 -12.09 11.37 -5.48
N ARG A 19 -12.56 10.21 -5.01
CA ARG A 19 -13.25 10.07 -3.72
C ARG A 19 -12.33 10.39 -2.54
N LEU A 20 -11.09 9.91 -2.61
CA LEU A 20 -10.05 10.16 -1.62
C LEU A 20 -9.59 11.62 -1.62
N LYS A 21 -9.82 12.37 -2.72
CA LYS A 21 -9.32 13.73 -2.92
C LYS A 21 -7.79 13.79 -2.83
N ILE A 22 -7.11 12.94 -3.58
CA ILE A 22 -5.64 12.88 -3.59
C ILE A 22 -5.14 12.94 -5.03
N ASP A 23 -3.97 13.53 -5.22
CA ASP A 23 -3.35 13.65 -6.55
C ASP A 23 -2.29 12.56 -6.79
N ILE A 24 -1.88 11.86 -5.74
CA ILE A 24 -0.91 10.76 -5.83
C ILE A 24 -1.51 9.52 -6.49
N MET A 25 -0.68 8.78 -7.23
CA MET A 25 -1.05 7.53 -7.89
C MET A 25 -0.13 6.35 -7.52
N ASP A 26 1.01 6.63 -6.91
CA ASP A 26 2.00 5.64 -6.50
C ASP A 26 1.76 5.14 -5.05
N THR A 27 2.70 4.34 -4.54
CA THR A 27 2.63 3.73 -3.21
C THR A 27 2.98 4.67 -2.06
N GLY A 28 3.38 5.92 -2.33
CA GLY A 28 3.73 6.95 -1.36
C GLY A 28 5.06 6.70 -0.63
N ASN A 29 5.92 5.83 -1.16
CA ASN A 29 7.13 5.37 -0.47
C ASN A 29 8.28 6.38 -0.43
N ALA A 30 8.21 7.43 -1.23
CA ALA A 30 9.25 8.43 -1.37
C ALA A 30 8.77 9.86 -1.03
N MET A 31 7.63 9.97 -0.32
CA MET A 31 7.15 11.27 0.13
C MET A 31 8.07 11.87 1.20
N ASN A 32 8.36 13.15 1.07
CA ASN A 32 8.98 13.95 2.12
C ASN A 32 7.96 14.45 3.15
N ASP A 33 8.43 15.07 4.23
CA ASP A 33 7.57 15.53 5.34
C ASP A 33 6.51 16.54 4.88
N ASP A 34 6.84 17.48 4.00
CA ASP A 34 5.89 18.49 3.50
C ASP A 34 4.80 17.85 2.63
N GLU A 35 5.19 16.90 1.78
CA GLU A 35 4.25 16.11 0.96
C GLU A 35 3.32 15.26 1.83
N ILE A 36 3.86 14.64 2.89
CA ILE A 36 3.07 13.87 3.87
C ILE A 36 2.06 14.78 4.57
N MET A 37 2.47 15.99 4.97
CA MET A 37 1.58 16.95 5.63
C MET A 37 0.48 17.42 4.68
N ALA A 38 0.83 17.82 3.46
CA ALA A 38 -0.14 18.23 2.44
C ALA A 38 -1.14 17.11 2.14
N PHE A 39 -0.67 15.89 1.91
CA PHE A 39 -1.51 14.71 1.71
C PHE A 39 -2.46 14.47 2.89
N SER A 40 -1.94 14.57 4.12
CA SER A 40 -2.71 14.35 5.35
C SER A 40 -3.83 15.38 5.53
N HIS A 41 -3.62 16.62 5.07
CA HIS A 41 -4.66 17.66 5.07
C HIS A 41 -5.69 17.49 3.96
N GLN A 42 -5.28 16.97 2.80
CA GLN A 42 -6.12 16.86 1.61
C GLN A 42 -7.07 15.65 1.66
N ILE A 43 -6.58 14.52 2.17
CA ILE A 43 -7.27 13.23 2.04
C ILE A 43 -8.60 13.16 2.80
N ASN A 44 -9.63 12.66 2.14
CA ASN A 44 -10.90 12.35 2.79
C ASN A 44 -10.78 11.07 3.63
N THR A 45 -10.71 11.23 4.96
CA THR A 45 -10.52 10.11 5.90
C THR A 45 -11.66 9.08 5.86
N SER A 46 -12.91 9.50 5.68
CA SER A 46 -14.04 8.56 5.58
C SER A 46 -13.93 7.67 4.33
N GLU A 47 -13.54 8.26 3.20
CA GLU A 47 -13.30 7.52 1.97
C GLU A 47 -12.04 6.64 2.06
N LEU A 48 -11.00 7.08 2.79
CA LEU A 48 -9.82 6.25 3.07
C LEU A 48 -10.19 4.98 3.86
N LEU A 49 -11.08 5.08 4.84
CA LEU A 49 -11.57 3.92 5.58
C LEU A 49 -12.40 2.98 4.70
N ALA A 50 -13.19 3.53 3.77
CA ALA A 50 -13.93 2.76 2.78
C ALA A 50 -12.99 2.05 1.80
N TYR A 51 -11.97 2.74 1.30
CA TYR A 51 -10.95 2.19 0.41
C TYR A 51 -10.18 1.05 1.09
N ARG A 52 -9.72 1.26 2.34
CA ARG A 52 -9.09 0.21 3.15
C ARG A 52 -9.97 -1.04 3.26
N ARG A 53 -11.28 -0.87 3.46
CA ARG A 53 -12.24 -1.98 3.53
C ARG A 53 -12.36 -2.70 2.17
N ALA A 54 -12.45 -1.96 1.06
CA ALA A 54 -12.50 -2.52 -0.28
C ALA A 54 -11.25 -3.36 -0.61
N VAL A 55 -10.06 -2.84 -0.31
CA VAL A 55 -8.79 -3.56 -0.45
C VAL A 55 -8.78 -4.84 0.40
N ALA A 56 -9.24 -4.78 1.65
CA ALA A 56 -9.30 -5.94 2.53
C ALA A 56 -10.26 -7.03 2.01
N ILE A 57 -11.45 -6.64 1.52
CA ILE A 57 -12.42 -7.58 0.92
C ILE A 57 -11.83 -8.24 -0.31
N SER A 58 -11.28 -7.45 -1.26
CA SER A 58 -10.65 -7.96 -2.47
C SER A 58 -9.51 -8.93 -2.17
N THR A 59 -8.62 -8.55 -1.24
CA THR A 59 -7.49 -9.37 -0.81
C THR A 59 -7.95 -10.69 -0.20
N ARG A 60 -8.93 -10.67 0.72
CA ARG A 60 -9.46 -11.89 1.36
C ARG A 60 -10.17 -12.81 0.36
N ASN A 61 -10.92 -12.24 -0.57
CA ASN A 61 -11.63 -13.01 -1.60
C ASN A 61 -10.67 -13.75 -2.52
N PHE A 62 -9.54 -13.13 -2.86
CA PHE A 62 -8.50 -13.79 -3.65
C PHE A 62 -7.75 -14.86 -2.82
N ILE A 63 -7.33 -14.55 -1.60
CA ILE A 63 -6.56 -15.49 -0.77
C ILE A 63 -7.31 -16.82 -0.57
N LYS A 64 -8.64 -16.75 -0.40
CA LYS A 64 -9.49 -17.95 -0.26
C LYS A 64 -9.47 -18.90 -1.47
N LYS A 65 -9.02 -18.44 -2.63
CA LYS A 65 -8.99 -19.18 -3.89
C LYS A 65 -7.61 -19.71 -4.26
N LEU A 66 -6.58 -19.36 -3.48
CA LEU A 66 -5.21 -19.77 -3.75
C LEU A 66 -5.05 -21.29 -3.61
N SER A 67 -4.46 -21.93 -4.61
CA SER A 67 -3.95 -23.29 -4.49
C SER A 67 -2.54 -23.30 -3.87
N TYR A 68 -2.02 -24.50 -3.60
CA TYR A 68 -0.64 -24.66 -3.17
C TYR A 68 0.35 -24.20 -4.26
N GLU A 69 0.07 -24.53 -5.52
CA GLU A 69 0.87 -24.14 -6.68
C GLU A 69 0.93 -22.60 -6.83
N ASP A 70 -0.20 -21.92 -6.56
CA ASP A 70 -0.24 -20.46 -6.57
C ASP A 70 0.65 -19.85 -5.48
N LEU A 71 0.78 -20.49 -4.31
CA LEU A 71 1.56 -19.97 -3.18
C LEU A 71 3.06 -19.98 -3.47
N ILE A 72 3.55 -21.01 -4.17
CA ILE A 72 4.98 -21.18 -4.48
C ILE A 72 5.41 -20.52 -5.78
N ARG A 73 4.48 -20.04 -6.62
CA ARG A 73 4.84 -19.34 -7.85
C ARG A 73 5.56 -18.02 -7.55
N LYS A 74 6.52 -17.68 -8.41
CA LYS A 74 7.21 -16.39 -8.36
C LYS A 74 6.36 -15.27 -8.95
N VAL A 75 6.68 -14.04 -8.55
CA VAL A 75 6.15 -12.83 -9.17
C VAL A 75 6.68 -12.74 -10.60
N ALA A 76 5.79 -12.51 -11.58
CA ALA A 76 6.21 -12.38 -12.96
C ALA A 76 6.77 -10.99 -13.22
N VAL A 77 7.81 -10.90 -14.05
CA VAL A 77 8.41 -9.61 -14.46
C VAL A 77 7.38 -8.72 -15.15
N SER A 78 6.51 -9.32 -15.97
CA SER A 78 5.42 -8.58 -16.63
C SER A 78 4.42 -7.92 -15.66
N ASP A 79 4.20 -8.50 -14.47
CA ASP A 79 3.35 -7.85 -13.45
C ASP A 79 4.02 -6.60 -12.87
N LEU A 80 5.35 -6.64 -12.72
CA LEU A 80 6.13 -5.52 -12.20
C LEU A 80 6.18 -4.39 -13.23
N GLU A 81 6.34 -4.73 -14.51
CA GLU A 81 6.25 -3.79 -15.62
C GLU A 81 4.87 -3.14 -15.69
N GLN A 82 3.80 -3.92 -15.52
CA GLN A 82 2.44 -3.38 -15.45
C GLN A 82 2.29 -2.38 -14.31
N ILE A 83 2.81 -2.68 -13.12
CA ILE A 83 2.76 -1.73 -11.98
C ILE A 83 3.50 -0.45 -12.33
N LYS A 84 4.70 -0.55 -12.92
CA LYS A 84 5.50 0.62 -13.32
C LYS A 84 4.77 1.46 -14.37
N GLN A 85 4.21 0.84 -15.40
CA GLN A 85 3.46 1.54 -16.45
C GLN A 85 2.18 2.20 -15.93
N SER A 86 1.52 1.59 -14.94
CA SER A 86 0.34 2.17 -14.29
C SER A 86 0.65 3.32 -13.32
N GLY A 87 1.95 3.63 -13.11
CA GLY A 87 2.39 4.66 -12.16
C GLY A 87 2.33 4.21 -10.70
N GLY A 88 2.17 2.91 -10.43
CA GLY A 88 2.08 2.39 -9.06
C GLY A 88 3.39 2.43 -8.27
N VAL A 89 4.53 2.58 -8.96
CA VAL A 89 5.84 2.85 -8.37
C VAL A 89 6.50 3.94 -9.22
N THR A 90 6.89 5.05 -8.61
CA THR A 90 7.58 6.15 -9.31
C THR A 90 8.98 5.75 -9.70
N GLY A 91 9.54 6.40 -10.71
CA GLY A 91 10.94 6.19 -11.12
C GLY A 91 11.99 6.71 -10.14
N GLN A 92 11.57 7.27 -9.00
CA GLN A 92 12.47 7.76 -7.96
C GLN A 92 13.31 6.60 -7.40
N PRO A 93 14.64 6.79 -7.22
CA PRO A 93 15.53 5.75 -6.69
C PRO A 93 15.01 5.10 -5.39
N GLU A 94 14.40 5.90 -4.52
CA GLU A 94 13.84 5.53 -3.22
C GLU A 94 12.60 4.62 -3.32
N SER A 95 11.98 4.53 -4.49
CA SER A 95 10.83 3.67 -4.76
C SER A 95 11.19 2.45 -5.61
N ASN A 96 12.28 2.50 -6.39
CA ASN A 96 12.68 1.41 -7.31
C ASN A 96 12.99 0.09 -6.59
N TRP A 97 13.52 0.14 -5.35
CA TRP A 97 13.82 -1.07 -4.57
C TRP A 97 12.59 -1.96 -4.31
N LEU A 98 11.37 -1.40 -4.36
CA LEU A 98 10.13 -2.16 -4.17
C LEU A 98 9.92 -3.21 -5.25
N LEU A 99 10.25 -2.87 -6.50
CA LEU A 99 10.14 -3.80 -7.62
C LEU A 99 11.11 -4.98 -7.43
N ASP A 100 12.36 -4.70 -7.04
CA ASP A 100 13.34 -5.74 -6.72
C ASP A 100 12.94 -6.58 -5.51
N PHE A 101 12.37 -5.93 -4.48
CA PHE A 101 11.86 -6.61 -3.30
C PHE A 101 10.74 -7.58 -3.66
N TRP A 102 9.77 -7.18 -4.48
CA TRP A 102 8.67 -8.04 -4.92
C TRP A 102 9.13 -9.14 -5.88
N HIS A 103 10.05 -8.83 -6.79
CA HIS A 103 10.60 -9.80 -7.75
C HIS A 103 11.22 -11.03 -7.06
N LYS A 104 11.89 -10.80 -5.93
CA LYS A 104 12.56 -11.86 -5.13
C LYS A 104 11.59 -12.73 -4.33
N LYS A 105 10.27 -12.49 -4.38
CA LYS A 105 9.26 -13.22 -3.60
C LYS A 105 8.45 -14.19 -4.46
N ASP A 106 8.01 -15.26 -3.81
CA ASP A 106 6.81 -15.99 -4.21
C ASP A 106 5.57 -15.36 -3.56
N ILE A 107 4.40 -15.89 -3.91
CA ILE A 107 3.13 -15.36 -3.41
C ILE A 107 3.00 -15.56 -1.90
N ALA A 108 3.46 -16.69 -1.35
CA ALA A 108 3.54 -16.88 0.09
C ALA A 108 4.39 -15.78 0.76
N GLY A 109 5.59 -15.50 0.23
CA GLY A 109 6.46 -14.43 0.72
C GLY A 109 5.84 -13.03 0.63
N LEU A 110 5.06 -12.75 -0.43
CA LEU A 110 4.29 -11.50 -0.52
C LEU A 110 3.15 -11.45 0.51
N LEU A 111 2.49 -12.55 0.82
CA LEU A 111 1.43 -12.58 1.82
C LEU A 111 1.97 -12.33 3.23
N LEU A 112 3.20 -12.74 3.53
CA LEU A 112 3.82 -12.61 4.85
C LEU A 112 4.38 -11.22 5.17
N MET A 113 4.42 -10.30 4.20
CA MET A 113 4.96 -8.95 4.41
C MET A 113 3.90 -7.84 4.19
N PRO A 114 3.56 -7.42 2.97
CA PRO A 114 2.66 -6.28 2.75
C PRO A 114 1.26 -6.36 3.40
N PRO A 115 0.48 -7.44 3.28
CA PRO A 115 -0.88 -7.47 3.85
C PRO A 115 -0.93 -7.96 5.31
N THR A 116 0.20 -8.37 5.89
CA THR A 116 0.30 -8.92 7.24
C THR A 116 1.27 -8.11 8.11
N ARG A 117 2.57 -8.46 8.11
CA ARG A 117 3.57 -7.85 8.99
C ARG A 117 3.65 -6.33 8.85
N HIS A 118 3.58 -5.81 7.63
CA HIS A 118 3.67 -4.37 7.37
C HIS A 118 2.53 -3.58 8.01
N VAL A 119 1.30 -4.12 7.98
CA VAL A 119 0.15 -3.49 8.64
C VAL A 119 0.36 -3.43 10.16
N MET A 120 0.92 -4.48 10.76
CA MET A 120 1.25 -4.49 12.19
C MET A 120 2.30 -3.44 12.54
N LEU A 121 3.32 -3.26 11.70
CA LEU A 121 4.33 -2.20 11.89
C LEU A 121 3.69 -0.81 11.93
N HIS A 122 2.78 -0.51 11.00
CA HIS A 122 2.07 0.76 10.99
C HIS A 122 1.14 0.94 12.20
N LEU A 123 0.40 -0.10 12.61
CA LEU A 123 -0.44 -0.02 13.81
C LEU A 123 0.38 0.27 15.07
N ASN A 124 1.58 -0.32 15.17
CA ASN A 124 2.50 -0.03 16.26
C ASN A 124 2.99 1.43 16.22
N ALA A 125 3.34 1.94 15.03
CA ALA A 125 3.72 3.34 14.86
C ALA A 125 2.58 4.30 15.23
N CYS A 126 1.36 4.06 14.74
CA CYS A 126 0.17 4.82 15.10
C CYS A 126 -0.09 4.81 16.60
N SER A 127 0.10 3.66 17.27
CA SER A 127 -0.07 3.55 18.72
C SER A 127 0.94 4.39 19.49
N LYS A 128 2.21 4.38 19.06
CA LYS A 128 3.26 5.26 19.62
C LYS A 128 2.92 6.74 19.44
N TRP A 129 2.48 7.13 18.24
CA TRP A 129 2.07 8.51 17.96
C TRP A 129 0.88 8.95 18.81
N LYS A 130 -0.15 8.11 18.89
CA LYS A 130 -1.33 8.37 19.71
C LYS A 130 -0.95 8.56 21.18
N LEU A 131 -0.03 7.75 21.72
CA LEU A 131 0.46 7.90 23.09
C LEU A 131 1.24 9.21 23.28
N ALA A 132 2.14 9.55 22.35
CA ALA A 132 2.93 10.77 22.40
C ALA A 132 2.05 12.04 22.41
N ILE A 133 1.01 12.06 21.56
CA ILE A 133 0.04 13.16 21.47
C ILE A 133 -0.77 13.26 22.78
N ARG A 134 -1.32 12.14 23.27
CA ARG A 134 -2.15 12.13 24.49
C ARG A 134 -1.38 12.53 25.74
N THR A 135 -0.09 12.22 25.80
CA THR A 135 0.78 12.57 26.93
C THR A 135 1.35 13.99 26.84
N LYS A 136 0.98 14.77 25.81
CA LYS A 136 1.46 16.14 25.55
C LYS A 136 2.99 16.28 25.53
N LYS A 137 3.73 15.18 25.29
CA LYS A 137 5.20 15.19 25.32
C LYS A 137 5.83 15.83 24.08
N LYS A 138 5.05 16.12 23.03
CA LYS A 138 5.46 16.88 21.84
C LYS A 138 4.31 17.73 21.32
N PHE A 139 4.54 19.05 21.22
CA PHE A 139 3.70 19.97 20.46
C PHE A 139 4.25 20.03 19.02
N TYR A 140 3.41 19.75 18.04
CA TYR A 140 3.71 20.04 16.63
C TYR A 140 3.18 21.43 16.32
N ARG A 141 3.94 22.26 15.59
CA ARG A 141 3.48 23.58 15.17
C ARG A 141 2.22 23.41 14.31
N SER A 142 1.16 24.12 14.70
CA SER A 142 -0.07 24.30 13.94
C SER A 142 0.19 25.07 12.66
#